data_AF-A0A3N1JG58-F1
#
_entry.id   AF-A0A3N1JG58-F1
#
_cell.length_a   1.000
_cell.length_b   1.000
_cell.length_c   1.000
_cell.angle_alpha   90.00
_cell.angle_beta   90.00
_cell.angle_gamma   90.00
#
_symmetry.space_group_name_H-M   'P 1'
#
loop_
_entity.id
_entity.type
_entity.pdbx_description
1 polymer ?
#
loop_
_entity_poly.entity_id
_entity_poly.type
_entity_poly.pdbx_seq_one_letter_code
_entity_poly.pdbx_strand_id
1 'polypeptide(L)'
;MLWTARPRVWIALGAAAAVGVAFAAGTVVGTTRPDVAAAPSITPTAGTVTLEQLLDAPQTYADQLPGPVEAPVSLHSTRLIFSNRALDGSSFDTPWAVWAGVGTDRSTICLVATANRIESSTACYPRESALHGSVSMSAQSMSGTLTMSLRGGGVQGRVTNEY
;
A
#
# COMPACT_ATOMS: atom_id res chain seq x y z
N MET A 1 51.80 -0.24 39.45
CA MET A 1 50.90 0.82 39.95
C MET A 1 49.62 0.72 39.13
N LEU A 2 48.58 0.04 39.64
CA LEU A 2 47.32 0.64 40.14
C LEU A 2 46.83 1.78 39.22
N TRP A 3 45.68 1.69 38.54
CA TRP A 3 44.37 1.59 39.19
C TRP A 3 43.28 1.07 38.22
N THR A 4 42.40 0.23 38.74
CA THR A 4 41.13 -0.26 38.17
C THR A 4 40.06 0.83 38.09
N ALA A 5 39.37 0.94 36.96
CA ALA A 5 38.06 1.60 36.88
C ALA A 5 37.11 0.75 36.00
N ARG A 6 36.21 0.00 36.64
CA ARG A 6 34.96 -0.50 36.05
C ARG A 6 33.77 0.29 36.67
N PRO A 7 32.50 0.03 36.31
CA PRO A 7 31.71 0.75 35.32
C PRO A 7 30.53 1.49 35.96
N ARG A 8 29.94 2.50 35.30
CA ARG A 8 28.66 3.11 35.74
C ARG A 8 27.50 2.56 34.92
N VAL A 9 26.87 1.54 35.51
CA VAL A 9 25.57 0.97 35.13
C VAL A 9 24.48 1.95 35.57
N TRP A 10 23.58 2.33 34.65
CA TRP A 10 22.30 2.93 35.01
C TRP A 10 21.18 1.98 34.55
N ILE A 11 20.50 1.42 35.56
CA ILE A 11 19.27 0.63 35.43
C ILE A 11 18.11 1.63 35.47
N ALA A 12 17.40 1.78 34.36
CA ALA A 12 16.11 2.45 34.35
C ALA A 12 15.00 1.39 34.46
N LEU A 13 14.43 1.35 35.65
CA LEU A 13 13.27 0.59 36.09
C LEU A 13 12.01 1.06 35.32
N GLY A 14 11.31 0.15 34.65
CA GLY A 14 10.03 0.43 33.98
C GLY A 14 9.05 -0.72 34.22
N ALA A 15 7.94 -0.39 34.89
CA ALA A 15 7.07 -1.30 35.62
C ALA A 15 6.40 -2.44 34.82
N ALA A 16 6.30 -3.58 35.49
CA ALA A 16 5.55 -4.76 35.07
C ALA A 16 4.03 -4.52 35.12
N ALA A 17 3.33 -4.89 34.06
CA ALA A 17 1.91 -5.24 34.12
C ALA A 17 1.81 -6.75 33.84
N ALA A 18 1.81 -7.54 34.92
CA ALA A 18 1.52 -8.96 34.86
C ALA A 18 0.02 -9.15 34.64
N VAL A 19 -0.39 -9.58 33.45
CA VAL A 19 -1.71 -10.17 33.25
C VAL A 19 -1.52 -11.68 33.27
N GLY A 20 -1.72 -12.25 34.45
CA GLY A 20 -1.83 -13.70 34.61
C GLY A 20 -3.23 -14.15 34.21
N VAL A 21 -3.33 -15.17 33.34
CA VAL A 21 -4.51 -16.03 33.29
C VAL A 21 -4.05 -17.49 33.18
N ALA A 22 -4.58 -18.24 34.14
CA ALA A 22 -4.51 -19.66 34.47
C ALA A 22 -4.06 -20.68 33.41
N PHE A 23 -3.21 -21.60 33.88
CA PHE A 23 -2.97 -22.91 33.27
C PHE A 23 -4.22 -23.79 33.41
N ALA A 24 -4.83 -24.16 32.30
CA ALA A 24 -5.70 -25.33 32.21
C ALA A 24 -4.89 -26.48 31.57
N ALA A 25 -4.78 -27.59 32.28
CA ALA A 25 -4.14 -28.80 31.79
C ALA A 25 -4.95 -29.39 30.61
N GLY A 26 -4.28 -29.62 29.47
CA GLY A 26 -4.84 -30.30 28.32
C GLY A 26 -3.75 -30.64 27.31
N THR A 27 -3.36 -31.91 27.22
CA THR A 27 -2.42 -32.44 26.25
C THR A 27 -3.06 -32.49 24.85
N VAL A 28 -2.58 -31.70 23.90
CA VAL A 28 -2.78 -31.98 22.46
C VAL A 28 -1.51 -31.61 21.69
N VAL A 29 -0.91 -32.63 21.08
CA VAL A 29 0.18 -32.49 20.10
C VAL A 29 -0.44 -31.92 18.82
N GLY A 30 0.00 -30.75 18.40
CA GLY A 30 -0.35 -30.17 17.10
C GLY A 30 0.73 -29.20 16.69
N THR A 31 1.45 -29.51 15.62
CA THR A 31 2.36 -28.57 14.97
C THR A 31 1.54 -27.42 14.41
N THR A 32 1.29 -26.41 15.22
CA THR A 32 0.68 -25.16 14.77
C THR A 32 1.70 -24.47 13.87
N ARG A 33 1.46 -24.54 12.55
CA ARG A 33 1.99 -23.50 11.65
C ARG A 33 1.59 -22.16 12.29
N PRO A 34 2.50 -21.16 12.37
CA PRO A 34 2.07 -19.85 12.79
C PRO A 34 1.00 -19.39 11.80
N ASP A 35 -0.25 -19.37 12.26
CA ASP A 35 -1.32 -18.60 11.62
C ASP A 35 -0.80 -17.17 11.61
N VAL A 36 -0.36 -16.72 10.44
CA VAL A 36 -0.14 -15.31 10.19
C VAL A 36 -1.47 -14.66 10.49
N ALA A 37 -1.54 -13.89 11.58
CA ALA A 37 -2.75 -13.23 12.00
C ALA A 37 -3.36 -12.51 10.79
N ALA A 38 -4.58 -12.88 10.42
CA ALA A 38 -5.28 -12.26 9.31
C ALA A 38 -5.30 -10.74 9.55
N ALA A 39 -4.81 -9.98 8.57
CA ALA A 39 -4.88 -8.53 8.64
C ALA A 39 -6.36 -8.11 8.75
N PRO A 40 -6.68 -7.05 9.52
CA PRO A 40 -8.06 -6.57 9.61
C PRO A 40 -8.57 -6.20 8.21
N SER A 41 -9.63 -6.87 7.76
CA SER A 41 -10.29 -6.60 6.49
C SER A 41 -11.36 -5.52 6.67
N ILE A 42 -11.33 -4.51 5.82
CA ILE A 42 -12.32 -3.44 5.74
C ILE A 42 -13.30 -3.81 4.62
N THR A 43 -14.60 -3.77 4.91
CA THR A 43 -15.63 -3.94 3.87
C THR A 43 -15.79 -2.62 3.10
N PRO A 44 -15.77 -2.63 1.76
CA PRO A 44 -15.98 -1.42 0.96
C PRO A 44 -17.39 -0.86 1.15
N THR A 45 -17.53 0.46 1.05
CA THR A 45 -18.84 1.13 1.06
C THR A 45 -19.67 0.67 -0.16
N ALA A 46 -20.94 0.33 0.06
CA ALA A 46 -21.82 -0.13 -1.02
C ALA A 46 -21.84 0.85 -2.22
N GLY A 47 -21.65 0.33 -3.43
CA GLY A 47 -21.54 1.12 -4.66
C GLY A 47 -20.13 1.61 -5.01
N THR A 48 -19.13 1.37 -4.16
CA THR A 48 -17.72 1.66 -4.48
C THR A 48 -17.18 0.59 -5.43
N VAL A 49 -16.61 1.02 -6.56
CA VAL A 49 -15.84 0.12 -7.44
C VAL A 49 -14.57 -0.30 -6.70
N THR A 50 -14.42 -1.61 -6.46
CA THR A 50 -13.27 -2.12 -5.72
C THR A 50 -12.07 -2.38 -6.63
N LEU A 51 -10.88 -2.40 -6.04
CA LEU A 51 -9.65 -2.68 -6.75
C LEU A 51 -9.66 -4.09 -7.34
N GLU A 52 -10.24 -5.08 -6.65
CA GLU A 52 -10.42 -6.43 -7.18
C GLU A 52 -11.24 -6.39 -8.47
N GLN A 53 -12.38 -5.67 -8.43
CA GLN A 53 -13.26 -5.55 -9.59
C GLN A 53 -12.58 -4.85 -10.78
N LEU A 54 -11.72 -3.86 -10.51
CA LEU A 54 -10.92 -3.21 -11.55
C LEU A 54 -9.87 -4.16 -12.14
N LEU A 55 -9.17 -4.92 -11.29
CA LEU A 55 -8.15 -5.88 -11.71
C LEU A 55 -8.72 -7.05 -12.52
N ASP A 56 -9.94 -7.48 -12.19
CA ASP A 56 -10.65 -8.56 -12.90
C ASP A 56 -11.29 -8.08 -14.21
N ALA A 57 -11.48 -6.77 -14.39
CA ALA A 57 -12.03 -6.23 -15.63
C ALA A 57 -11.07 -6.45 -16.81
N PRO A 58 -11.58 -6.63 -18.05
CA PRO A 58 -10.75 -6.67 -19.25
C PRO A 58 -9.87 -5.43 -19.40
N GLN A 59 -8.62 -5.62 -19.80
CA GLN A 59 -7.70 -4.51 -20.01
C GLN A 59 -8.08 -3.68 -21.24
N THR A 60 -8.02 -2.36 -21.11
CA THR A 60 -8.18 -1.37 -22.18
C THR A 60 -6.85 -0.69 -22.50
N TYR A 61 -6.83 0.17 -23.51
CA TYR A 61 -5.62 0.95 -23.85
C TYR A 61 -5.17 1.89 -22.71
N ALA A 62 -6.11 2.44 -21.93
CA ALA A 62 -5.81 3.35 -20.83
C ALA A 62 -5.08 2.66 -19.66
N ASP A 63 -5.19 1.33 -19.58
CA ASP A 63 -4.62 0.50 -18.52
C ASP A 63 -3.14 0.15 -18.76
N GLN A 64 -2.60 0.49 -19.93
CA GLN A 64 -1.19 0.30 -20.25
C GLN A 64 -0.37 1.42 -19.61
N LEU A 65 0.72 1.04 -18.94
CA LEU A 65 1.70 2.01 -18.47
C LEU A 65 2.32 2.74 -19.67
N PRO A 66 2.61 4.05 -19.55
CA PRO A 66 3.35 4.77 -20.58
C PRO A 66 4.70 4.09 -20.85
N GLY A 67 5.12 4.01 -22.11
CA GLY A 67 6.35 3.30 -22.50
C GLY A 67 7.62 3.65 -21.71
N PRO A 68 7.86 4.92 -21.34
CA PRO A 68 9.03 5.31 -20.53
C PRO A 68 8.92 4.95 -19.03
N VAL A 69 7.76 4.56 -18.54
CA VAL A 69 7.53 4.28 -17.11
C VAL A 69 7.87 2.83 -16.81
N GLU A 70 8.94 2.62 -16.06
CA GLU A 70 9.30 1.32 -15.53
C GLU A 70 8.67 1.08 -14.15
N ALA A 71 8.03 -0.08 -13.97
CA ALA A 71 7.45 -0.46 -12.70
C ALA A 71 7.57 -1.97 -12.44
N PRO A 72 7.71 -2.40 -11.18
CA PRO A 72 7.81 -3.80 -10.76
C PRO A 72 6.45 -4.51 -10.80
N VAL A 73 5.75 -4.45 -11.93
CA VAL A 73 4.45 -5.09 -12.16
C VAL A 73 4.55 -6.17 -13.23
N SER A 74 3.74 -7.20 -13.09
CA SER A 74 3.57 -8.24 -14.09
C SER A 74 2.94 -7.67 -15.36
N LEU A 75 3.39 -8.15 -16.51
CA LEU A 75 2.84 -7.77 -17.82
C LEU A 75 1.32 -8.01 -17.86
N HIS A 76 0.60 -7.09 -18.50
CA HIS A 76 -0.86 -7.12 -18.69
C HIS A 76 -1.71 -7.15 -17.40
N SER A 77 -1.10 -6.90 -16.23
CA SER A 77 -1.80 -6.89 -14.94
C SER A 77 -2.27 -5.49 -14.51
N THR A 78 -1.80 -4.44 -15.18
CA THR A 78 -2.07 -3.06 -14.80
C THR A 78 -3.47 -2.62 -15.19
N ARG A 79 -4.07 -1.77 -14.35
CA ARG A 79 -5.36 -1.11 -14.55
C ARG A 79 -5.26 0.33 -14.11
N LEU A 80 -5.80 1.26 -14.89
CA LEU A 80 -5.91 2.66 -14.54
C LEU A 80 -6.99 2.80 -13.46
N ILE A 81 -6.59 3.17 -12.26
CA ILE A 81 -7.49 3.29 -11.10
C ILE A 81 -7.84 4.74 -10.77
N PHE A 82 -7.05 5.69 -11.27
CA PHE A 82 -7.30 7.12 -11.08
C PHE A 82 -6.67 7.93 -12.20
N SER A 83 -7.40 8.94 -12.68
CA SER A 83 -6.90 9.99 -13.53
C SER A 83 -7.68 11.26 -13.24
N ASN A 84 -6.98 12.37 -13.01
CA ASN A 84 -7.61 13.69 -12.92
C ASN A 84 -7.44 14.47 -14.22
N ARG A 85 -7.20 13.83 -15.38
CA ARG A 85 -7.29 14.54 -16.68
C ARG A 85 -8.75 14.81 -17.02
N ALA A 86 -9.06 16.01 -17.47
CA ALA A 86 -10.40 16.34 -17.92
C ALA A 86 -10.72 15.61 -19.24
N LEU A 87 -11.99 15.23 -19.40
CA LEU A 87 -12.48 14.53 -20.60
C LEU A 87 -12.68 15.48 -21.79
N ASP A 88 -12.79 16.78 -21.52
CA ASP A 88 -13.00 17.84 -22.51
C ASP A 88 -11.70 18.39 -23.13
N GLY A 89 -10.55 17.80 -22.76
CA GLY A 89 -9.24 18.24 -23.21
C GLY A 89 -8.69 19.46 -22.46
N SER A 90 -9.40 19.99 -21.46
CA SER A 90 -8.82 20.96 -20.54
C SER A 90 -7.76 20.27 -19.67
N SER A 91 -6.54 20.81 -19.67
CA SER A 91 -5.48 20.30 -18.82
C SER A 91 -5.75 20.77 -17.39
N PHE A 92 -5.88 19.86 -16.43
CA PHE A 92 -5.57 20.22 -15.05
C PHE A 92 -4.09 20.61 -14.99
N ASP A 93 -3.73 21.60 -14.18
CA ASP A 93 -2.33 22.03 -14.00
C ASP A 93 -1.40 20.87 -13.57
N THR A 94 -1.99 19.80 -13.05
CA THR A 94 -1.29 18.65 -12.45
C THR A 94 -1.94 17.32 -12.90
N PRO A 95 -1.67 16.82 -14.12
CA PRO A 95 -2.39 15.69 -14.70
C PRO A 95 -1.83 14.34 -14.23
N TRP A 96 -2.21 13.92 -13.03
CA TRP A 96 -1.90 12.61 -12.47
C TRP A 96 -2.66 11.48 -13.17
N ALA A 97 -1.95 10.38 -13.39
CA ALA A 97 -2.52 9.08 -13.69
C ALA A 97 -1.92 8.04 -12.75
N VAL A 98 -2.76 7.12 -12.26
CA VAL A 98 -2.35 6.07 -11.34
C VAL A 98 -2.87 4.73 -11.84
N TRP A 99 -1.98 3.77 -11.93
CA TRP A 99 -2.31 2.38 -12.21
C TRP A 99 -2.09 1.53 -10.97
N ALA A 100 -2.92 0.50 -10.82
CA ALA A 100 -2.64 -0.63 -9.95
C ALA A 100 -2.32 -1.85 -10.80
N GLY A 101 -1.33 -2.63 -10.42
CA GLY A 101 -1.01 -3.89 -11.08
C GLY A 101 -0.54 -4.95 -10.08
N VAL A 102 -0.62 -6.20 -10.50
CA VAL A 102 0.00 -7.29 -9.73
C VAL A 102 1.50 -7.14 -9.84
N GLY A 103 2.22 -7.22 -8.72
CA GLY A 103 3.67 -7.10 -8.72
C GLY A 103 4.35 -8.19 -9.55
N THR A 104 5.64 -8.02 -9.84
CA THR A 104 6.48 -9.13 -10.32
C THR A 104 6.48 -10.29 -9.33
N ASP A 105 6.44 -9.97 -8.03
CA ASP A 105 5.96 -10.86 -6.99
C ASP A 105 4.43 -10.80 -6.91
N ARG A 106 3.77 -11.92 -7.25
CA ARG A 106 2.31 -12.06 -7.25
C ARG A 106 1.67 -11.89 -5.87
N SER A 107 2.46 -11.96 -4.79
CA SER A 107 2.02 -11.68 -3.43
C SER A 107 1.76 -10.20 -3.16
N THR A 108 2.12 -9.33 -4.12
CA THR A 108 2.01 -7.86 -3.98
C THR A 108 1.11 -7.23 -5.04
N ILE A 109 0.54 -6.08 -4.68
CA ILE A 109 -0.08 -5.14 -5.60
C ILE A 109 0.72 -3.84 -5.56
N CYS A 110 1.12 -3.35 -6.74
CA CYS A 110 1.87 -2.11 -6.87
C CYS A 110 0.99 -1.02 -7.45
N LEU A 111 1.04 0.15 -6.83
CA LEU A 111 0.50 1.40 -7.34
C LEU A 111 1.62 2.17 -8.03
N VAL A 112 1.36 2.61 -9.26
CA VAL A 112 2.30 3.37 -10.09
C VAL A 112 1.64 4.69 -10.44
N ALA A 113 2.23 5.80 -10.02
CA ALA A 113 1.71 7.14 -10.24
C ALA A 113 2.66 7.96 -11.10
N THR A 114 2.13 8.67 -12.09
CA THR A 114 2.89 9.62 -12.91
C THR A 114 2.12 10.91 -13.15
N ALA A 115 2.82 12.04 -13.12
CA ALA A 115 2.28 13.34 -13.51
C ALA A 115 2.63 13.71 -14.96
N ASN A 116 3.78 13.27 -15.48
CA ASN A 116 4.33 13.67 -16.78
C ASN A 116 4.46 12.49 -17.77
N ARG A 117 4.08 11.27 -17.38
CA ARG A 117 4.24 10.01 -18.15
C ARG A 117 5.69 9.61 -18.42
N ILE A 118 6.64 10.21 -17.71
CA ILE A 118 8.08 9.94 -17.81
C ILE A 118 8.56 9.45 -16.46
N GLU A 119 8.42 10.28 -15.43
CA GLU A 119 8.77 9.96 -14.06
C GLU A 119 7.60 9.27 -13.38
N SER A 120 7.91 8.25 -12.60
CA SER A 120 6.93 7.53 -11.82
C SER A 120 7.35 7.38 -10.38
N SER A 121 6.39 7.49 -9.48
CA SER A 121 6.50 6.97 -8.13
C SER A 121 5.80 5.63 -8.08
N THR A 122 6.35 4.68 -7.34
CA THR A 122 5.75 3.36 -7.16
C THR A 122 5.70 2.99 -5.69
N ALA A 123 4.61 2.37 -5.25
CA ALA A 123 4.49 1.76 -3.93
C ALA A 123 3.83 0.38 -4.04
N CYS A 124 4.49 -0.65 -3.52
CA CYS A 124 3.98 -2.02 -3.52
C CYS A 124 3.58 -2.44 -2.11
N TYR A 125 2.42 -3.11 -2.02
CA TYR A 125 1.85 -3.58 -0.76
C TYR A 125 1.57 -5.07 -0.85
N PRO A 126 1.55 -5.80 0.28
CA PRO A 126 1.00 -7.14 0.31
C PRO A 126 -0.42 -7.14 -0.25
N ARG A 127 -0.73 -8.14 -1.07
CA ARG A 127 -1.99 -8.22 -1.82
C ARG A 127 -3.20 -8.11 -0.89
N GLU A 128 -3.19 -8.84 0.23
CA GLU A 128 -4.26 -8.79 1.22
C GLU A 128 -4.48 -7.38 1.80
N SER A 129 -3.37 -6.66 2.09
CA SER A 129 -3.45 -5.29 2.60
C SER A 129 -3.96 -4.29 1.57
N ALA A 130 -3.65 -4.48 0.28
CA ALA A 130 -4.13 -3.62 -0.79
C ALA A 130 -5.62 -3.85 -1.11
N LEU A 131 -6.03 -5.12 -1.13
CA LEU A 131 -7.39 -5.53 -1.53
C LEU A 131 -8.40 -5.41 -0.40
N HIS A 132 -7.99 -5.66 0.84
CA HIS A 132 -8.90 -5.75 1.98
C HIS A 132 -8.48 -4.87 3.16
N GLY A 133 -7.22 -4.42 3.22
CA GLY A 133 -6.72 -3.57 4.28
C GLY A 133 -6.92 -2.07 4.04
N SER A 134 -6.03 -1.27 4.63
CA SER A 134 -5.93 0.18 4.42
C SER A 134 -4.49 0.55 4.12
N VAL A 135 -4.22 0.97 2.89
CA VAL A 135 -2.89 1.43 2.45
C VAL A 135 -2.98 2.77 1.75
N SER A 136 -1.89 3.55 1.76
CA SER A 136 -1.87 4.86 1.12
C SER A 136 -0.51 5.16 0.52
N MET A 137 -0.52 5.76 -0.67
CA MET A 137 0.66 6.21 -1.41
C MET A 137 0.60 7.72 -1.60
N SER A 138 1.74 8.40 -1.47
CA SER A 138 1.89 9.82 -1.80
C SER A 138 2.88 10.02 -2.95
N ALA A 139 2.37 10.58 -4.04
CA ALA A 139 3.04 11.15 -5.21
C ALA A 139 3.51 12.60 -5.01
N GLN A 140 4.74 12.99 -5.35
CA GLN A 140 5.10 14.41 -5.49
C GLN A 140 5.62 14.71 -6.90
N SER A 141 5.27 15.88 -7.41
CA SER A 141 5.68 16.43 -8.71
C SER A 141 5.88 17.94 -8.54
N MET A 142 6.57 18.58 -9.49
CA MET A 142 6.66 20.05 -9.54
C MET A 142 5.29 20.74 -9.55
N SER A 143 4.27 20.06 -10.06
CA SER A 143 2.91 20.57 -10.18
C SER A 143 2.01 20.25 -8.98
N GLY A 144 2.47 19.46 -7.99
CA GLY A 144 1.69 19.20 -6.78
C GLY A 144 1.88 17.81 -6.19
N THR A 145 1.08 17.53 -5.17
CA THR A 145 1.10 16.28 -4.40
C THR A 145 -0.16 15.46 -4.68
N LEU A 146 0.02 14.20 -5.06
CA LEU A 146 -1.03 13.19 -5.15
C LEU A 146 -1.04 12.35 -3.88
N THR A 147 -2.22 12.07 -3.34
CA THR A 147 -2.43 11.06 -2.31
C THR A 147 -3.45 10.06 -2.79
N MET A 148 -3.06 8.79 -2.86
CA MET A 148 -3.93 7.66 -3.14
C MET A 148 -4.13 6.85 -1.87
N SER A 149 -5.36 6.44 -1.59
CA SER A 149 -5.67 5.50 -0.52
C SER A 149 -6.54 4.36 -1.04
N LEU A 150 -6.15 3.14 -0.67
CA LEU A 150 -6.95 1.94 -0.84
C LEU A 150 -7.51 1.56 0.53
N ARG A 151 -8.83 1.47 0.68
CA ARG A 151 -9.48 1.08 1.93
C ARG A 151 -10.56 0.05 1.67
N GLY A 152 -10.35 -1.18 2.15
CA GLY A 152 -11.25 -2.29 1.87
C GLY A 152 -11.43 -2.56 0.38
N GLY A 153 -10.38 -2.32 -0.41
CA GLY A 153 -10.42 -2.40 -1.87
C GLY A 153 -10.98 -1.15 -2.54
N GLY A 154 -11.65 -0.25 -1.81
CA GLY A 154 -12.11 1.03 -2.37
C GLY A 154 -10.95 1.96 -2.73
N VAL A 155 -10.98 2.52 -3.94
CA VAL A 155 -9.94 3.45 -4.44
C VAL A 155 -10.38 4.89 -4.19
N GLN A 156 -9.52 5.69 -3.57
CA GLN A 156 -9.72 7.13 -3.42
C GLN A 156 -8.43 7.88 -3.75
N GLY A 157 -8.53 8.90 -4.61
CA GLY A 157 -7.43 9.77 -4.99
C GLY A 157 -7.74 11.23 -4.67
N ARG A 158 -6.74 11.94 -4.16
CA ARG A 158 -6.79 13.39 -3.90
C ARG A 158 -5.53 14.04 -4.45
N VAL A 159 -5.69 15.15 -5.16
CA VAL A 159 -4.58 15.98 -5.66
C VAL A 159 -4.62 17.31 -4.93
N THR A 160 -3.47 17.76 -4.46
CA THR A 160 -3.27 19.10 -3.87
C THR A 160 -2.19 19.81 -4.65
N ASN A 161 -2.48 21.02 -5.12
CA ASN A 161 -1.52 21.84 -5.85
C ASN A 161 -0.74 22.71 -4.86
N GLU A 162 0.57 22.81 -5.05
CA GLU A 162 1.42 23.81 -4.39
C GLU A 162 1.28 25.08 -5.25
N TYR A 163 0.62 26.12 -4.74
CA TYR A 163 0.42 27.41 -5.43
C TYR A 163 1.55 28.39 -5.11
#